data_AF-A0A0A1I7A3-F1
#
_entry.id   AF-A0A0A1I7A3-F1
#
_cell.length_a   1.000
_cell.length_b   1.000
_cell.length_c   1.000
_cell.angle_alpha   90.00
_cell.angle_beta   90.00
_cell.angle_gamma   90.00
#
_symmetry.space_group_name_H-M   'P 1'
#
loop_
_entity.id
_entity.type
_entity.pdbx_description
1 polymer ?
#
loop_
_entity_poly.entity_id
_entity_poly.type
_entity_poly.pdbx_seq_one_letter_code
_entity_poly.pdbx_strand_id
1 'polypeptide(L)'
;FLSESAEFAKKVESCGLIFIGPSSSVLHRINQKHLLKEIVQSLSIPIIAGDFNVINSVDEALESASTLGYPLMLKPTIGGGGRGIQIINHGTQFPSEISQLQSPGVG
;
A
#
# COMPACT_ATOMS: atom_id res chain seq x y z
N PHE A 1 10.89 -9.66 -10.96
CA PHE A 1 10.01 -9.93 -12.13
C PHE A 1 9.14 -8.69 -12.41
N LEU A 2 8.40 -8.65 -13.52
CA LEU A 2 7.68 -7.46 -14.02
C LEU A 2 6.16 -7.65 -14.16
N SER A 3 5.61 -8.77 -13.68
CA SER A 3 4.20 -9.16 -13.86
C SER A 3 3.19 -8.15 -13.30
N GLU A 4 3.57 -7.39 -12.27
CA GLU A 4 2.72 -6.37 -11.64
C GLU A 4 3.17 -4.93 -11.99
N SER A 5 4.15 -4.74 -12.87
CA SER A 5 4.65 -3.38 -13.17
C SER A 5 3.75 -2.65 -14.16
N ALA A 6 3.00 -1.65 -13.66
CA ALA A 6 2.18 -0.77 -14.50
C ALA A 6 3.01 -0.04 -15.57
N GLU A 7 4.25 0.35 -15.23
CA GLU A 7 5.18 0.99 -16.16
C GLU A 7 5.59 0.03 -17.29
N PHE A 8 5.88 -1.23 -16.94
CA PHE A 8 6.23 -2.24 -17.92
C PHE A 8 5.04 -2.55 -18.85
N ALA A 9 3.84 -2.77 -18.29
CA ALA A 9 2.63 -2.97 -19.09
C ALA A 9 2.38 -1.81 -20.06
N LYS A 10 2.55 -0.56 -19.59
CA LYS A 10 2.40 0.64 -20.43
C LYS A 10 3.40 0.65 -21.58
N LYS A 11 4.66 0.25 -21.32
CA LYS A 11 5.70 0.14 -22.36
C LYS A 11 5.32 -0.92 -23.39
N VAL A 12 4.88 -2.10 -22.97
CA VAL A 12 4.41 -3.18 -23.86
C VAL A 12 3.25 -2.69 -24.75
N GLU A 13 2.22 -2.09 -24.14
CA GLU A 13 1.07 -1.51 -24.85
C GLU A 13 1.52 -0.43 -25.86
N SER A 14 2.43 0.46 -25.47
CA SER A 14 2.94 1.55 -26.34
C SER A 14 3.75 1.06 -27.53
N CYS A 15 4.32 -0.14 -27.45
CA CYS A 15 5.01 -0.82 -28.55
C CYS A 15 4.04 -1.54 -29.50
N GLY A 16 2.73 -1.46 -29.27
CA GLY A 16 1.73 -2.19 -30.07
C GLY A 16 1.66 -3.68 -29.75
N LEU A 17 2.25 -4.11 -28.62
CA LEU A 17 2.21 -5.49 -28.16
C LEU A 17 1.07 -5.68 -27.15
N ILE A 18 0.58 -6.92 -27.05
CA ILE A 18 -0.42 -7.29 -26.04
C ILE A 18 0.31 -7.68 -24.77
N PHE A 19 0.02 -6.98 -23.67
CA PHE A 19 0.38 -7.42 -22.34
C PHE A 19 -0.64 -8.47 -21.86
N ILE A 20 -0.18 -9.70 -21.55
CA ILE A 20 -1.05 -10.76 -21.02
C ILE A 20 -1.26 -10.51 -19.52
N GLY A 21 -2.23 -9.66 -19.21
CA GLY A 21 -2.59 -9.25 -17.85
C GLY A 21 -3.59 -8.09 -17.84
N PRO A 22 -3.84 -7.45 -16.70
CA PRO A 22 -4.64 -6.23 -16.64
C PRO A 22 -3.96 -5.09 -17.40
N SER A 23 -4.75 -4.11 -17.85
CA SER A 23 -4.20 -2.91 -18.50
C SER A 23 -3.26 -2.14 -17.58
N SER A 24 -2.35 -1.36 -18.15
CA SER A 24 -1.44 -0.49 -17.38
C SER A 24 -2.16 0.44 -16.41
N SER A 25 -3.33 0.97 -16.80
CA SER A 25 -4.18 1.81 -15.96
C SER A 25 -4.80 1.06 -14.78
N VAL A 26 -5.20 -0.20 -14.98
CA VAL A 26 -5.72 -1.05 -13.90
C VAL A 26 -4.59 -1.40 -12.94
N LEU A 27 -3.44 -1.83 -13.45
CA LEU A 27 -2.25 -2.13 -12.63
C LEU A 27 -1.85 -0.94 -11.76
N HIS A 28 -1.86 0.27 -12.31
CA HIS A 28 -1.51 1.48 -11.55
C HIS A 28 -2.43 1.69 -10.33
N ARG A 29 -3.74 1.48 -10.49
CA ARG A 29 -4.72 1.66 -9.42
C ARG A 29 -4.66 0.56 -8.36
N ILE A 30 -4.53 -0.70 -8.77
CA ILE A 30 -4.60 -1.83 -7.83
C ILE A 30 -3.30 -2.03 -7.03
N ASN A 31 -2.16 -1.58 -7.55
CA ASN A 31 -0.87 -1.68 -6.85
C ASN A 31 -0.72 -0.67 -5.71
N GLN A 32 -1.55 0.36 -5.70
CA GLN A 32 -1.55 1.38 -4.67
C GLN A 32 -2.63 1.06 -3.65
N LYS A 33 -2.23 0.67 -2.43
CA LYS A 33 -3.18 0.21 -1.41
C LYS A 33 -4.23 1.25 -1.03
N HIS A 34 -3.88 2.53 -1.06
CA HIS A 34 -4.80 3.62 -0.77
C HIS A 34 -5.86 3.78 -1.89
N LEU A 35 -5.44 3.85 -3.16
CA LEU A 35 -6.36 3.90 -4.31
C LEU A 35 -7.26 2.66 -4.38
N LEU A 36 -6.72 1.48 -4.10
CA LEU A 36 -7.52 0.25 -4.06
C LEU A 36 -8.59 0.33 -2.99
N LYS A 37 -8.25 0.84 -1.79
CA LYS A 37 -9.22 0.99 -0.71
C LYS A 37 -10.32 2.01 -1.07
N GLU A 38 -10.00 3.12 -1.73
CA GLU A 38 -11.00 4.08 -2.22
C GLU A 38 -11.99 3.41 -3.20
N ILE A 39 -11.47 2.59 -4.12
CA ILE A 39 -12.30 1.81 -5.04
C ILE A 39 -13.21 0.88 -4.25
N VAL A 40 -12.67 0.13 -3.29
CA VAL A 40 -13.44 -0.85 -2.53
C VAL A 40 -14.45 -0.17 -1.60
N GLN A 41 -14.16 1.01 -1.06
CA GLN A 41 -15.13 1.81 -0.29
C GLN A 41 -16.29 2.32 -1.14
N SER A 42 -16.05 2.64 -2.41
CA SER A 42 -17.13 2.99 -3.35
C SER A 42 -18.05 1.80 -3.69
N LEU A 43 -17.59 0.58 -3.38
CA LEU A 43 -18.33 -0.65 -3.56
C LEU A 43 -18.89 -1.10 -2.21
N SER A 44 -20.05 -1.75 -2.17
CA SER A 44 -20.62 -2.28 -0.93
C SER A 44 -19.92 -3.58 -0.48
N ILE A 45 -18.59 -3.59 -0.49
CA ILE A 45 -17.75 -4.73 -0.13
C ILE A 45 -17.23 -4.50 1.30
N PRO A 46 -17.40 -5.48 2.21
CA PRO A 46 -16.87 -5.36 3.57
C PRO A 46 -15.34 -5.33 3.54
N ILE A 47 -14.75 -4.37 4.25
CA ILE A 47 -13.30 -4.20 4.37
C ILE A 47 -12.86 -4.16 5.82
N ILE A 48 -11.61 -4.55 6.07
CA ILE A 48 -10.99 -4.41 7.39
C ILE A 48 -10.85 -2.92 7.70
N ALA A 49 -11.32 -2.52 8.88
CA ALA A 49 -11.18 -1.16 9.37
C ALA A 49 -9.70 -0.75 9.49
N GLY A 50 -9.41 0.50 9.17
CA GLY A 50 -8.08 1.06 9.27
C GLY A 50 -8.06 2.48 8.74
N ASP A 51 -6.89 3.11 8.78
CA ASP A 51 -6.70 4.40 8.13
C ASP A 51 -6.68 4.22 6.61
N PHE A 52 -7.39 5.11 5.93
CA PHE A 52 -7.47 5.15 4.48
C PHE A 52 -6.57 6.24 3.88
N ASN A 53 -6.08 7.16 4.72
CA ASN A 53 -5.13 8.16 4.31
C ASN A 53 -3.71 7.57 4.25
N VAL A 54 -2.86 8.20 3.44
CA VAL A 54 -1.43 7.93 3.46
C VAL A 54 -0.84 8.62 4.69
N ILE A 55 -0.25 7.82 5.58
CA ILE A 55 0.43 8.29 6.78
C ILE A 55 1.86 8.70 6.40
N ASN A 56 2.19 9.99 6.56
CA ASN A 56 3.47 10.59 6.18
C ASN A 56 4.38 10.90 7.37
N SER A 57 3.87 10.82 8.60
CA SER A 57 4.62 11.14 9.81
C SER A 57 4.29 10.19 10.96
N VAL A 58 5.18 10.17 11.97
CA VAL A 58 4.94 9.45 13.24
C VAL A 58 3.71 10.01 13.95
N ASP A 59 3.51 11.33 13.91
CA ASP A 59 2.40 11.99 14.59
C ASP A 59 1.05 11.58 13.98
N GLU A 60 0.95 11.57 12.64
CA GLU A 60 -0.22 11.03 11.94
C GLU A 60 -0.47 9.55 12.29
N ALA A 61 0.59 8.76 12.44
CA ALA A 61 0.48 7.35 12.82
C ALA A 61 -0.08 7.18 14.24
N LEU A 62 0.35 8.05 15.18
CA LEU A 62 -0.13 8.06 16.56
C LEU A 62 -1.59 8.52 16.67
N GLU A 63 -1.98 9.55 15.91
CA GLU A 63 -3.37 10.00 15.84
C GLU A 63 -4.29 8.90 15.32
N SER A 64 -3.89 8.26 14.21
CA SER A 64 -4.60 7.12 13.64
C SER A 64 -4.74 5.98 14.64
N ALA A 65 -3.66 5.67 15.38
CA ALA A 65 -3.68 4.62 16.38
C ALA A 65 -4.57 4.92 17.59
N SER A 66 -4.71 6.19 17.97
CA SER A 66 -5.62 6.61 19.04
C SER A 66 -7.08 6.33 18.70
N THR A 67 -7.43 6.38 17.41
CA THR A 67 -8.79 6.13 16.92
C THR A 67 -9.04 4.64 16.67
N LEU A 68 -8.07 3.93 16.11
CA LEU A 68 -8.24 2.53 15.70
C LEU A 68 -7.95 1.51 16.81
N GLY A 69 -7.09 1.87 17.77
CA GLY A 69 -6.62 0.98 18.82
C GLY A 69 -5.56 -0.03 18.36
N TYR A 70 -4.83 -0.59 19.32
CA TYR A 70 -3.79 -1.61 19.07
C TYR A 70 -4.33 -3.04 19.24
N PRO A 71 -3.71 -4.06 18.60
CA PRO A 71 -2.56 -3.96 17.70
C PRO A 71 -2.95 -3.49 16.29
N LEU A 72 -2.01 -2.82 15.62
CA LEU A 72 -2.16 -2.30 14.26
C LEU A 72 -1.21 -2.99 13.30
N MET A 73 -1.56 -2.96 12.01
CA MET A 73 -0.69 -3.45 10.95
C MET A 73 -0.26 -2.29 10.04
N LEU A 74 1.02 -1.93 10.12
CA LEU A 74 1.65 -0.92 9.28
C LEU A 74 2.06 -1.53 7.94
N LYS A 75 1.66 -0.90 6.84
CA LYS A 75 1.92 -1.39 5.47
C LYS A 75 2.35 -0.23 4.55
N PRO A 76 3.43 -0.38 3.77
CA PRO A 76 3.79 0.52 2.69
C PRO A 76 2.66 0.65 1.66
N THR A 77 2.49 1.85 1.12
CA THR A 77 1.49 2.15 0.08
C THR A 77 1.74 1.37 -1.21
N ILE A 78 3.01 1.15 -1.53
CA ILE A 78 3.51 0.36 -2.67
C ILE A 78 4.34 -0.78 -2.09
N GLY A 79 4.09 -2.01 -2.52
CA GLY A 79 4.86 -3.18 -2.09
C GLY A 79 4.05 -4.48 -2.17
N GLY A 80 4.72 -5.58 -2.51
CA GLY A 80 4.14 -6.91 -2.71
C GLY A 80 4.99 -8.03 -2.11
N GLY A 81 4.41 -9.22 -2.00
CA GLY A 81 5.11 -10.42 -1.50
C GLY A 81 5.33 -10.45 0.01
N GLY A 82 4.53 -9.71 0.79
CA GLY A 82 4.62 -9.71 2.27
C GLY A 82 5.76 -8.89 2.86
N ARG A 83 6.53 -8.17 2.03
CA ARG A 83 7.63 -7.31 2.48
C ARG A 83 7.11 -6.01 3.07
N GLY A 84 7.81 -5.55 4.11
CA GLY A 84 7.49 -4.30 4.79
C GLY A 84 6.16 -4.32 5.56
N ILE A 85 5.67 -5.46 6.02
CA ILE A 85 4.48 -5.49 6.89
C ILE A 85 4.93 -5.58 8.33
N GLN A 86 4.55 -4.62 9.17
CA GLN A 86 4.93 -4.58 10.58
C GLN A 86 3.71 -4.56 11.51
N ILE A 87 3.79 -5.32 12.60
CA ILE A 87 2.78 -5.30 13.66
C ILE A 87 3.21 -4.29 14.72
N ILE A 88 2.34 -3.32 14.98
CA ILE A 88 2.52 -2.29 15.99
C ILE A 88 1.63 -2.62 17.18
N ASN A 89 2.24 -2.96 18.31
CA ASN A 89 1.54 -3.21 19.57
C ASN A 89 1.44 -1.94 20.43
N HIS A 90 2.40 -1.02 20.29
CA HIS A 90 2.46 0.23 21.04
C HIS A 90 3.01 1.38 20.18
N GLY A 91 2.56 2.61 20.46
CA GLY A 91 2.96 3.80 19.68
C GLY A 91 4.45 4.11 19.68
N THR A 92 5.19 3.65 20.69
CA THR A 92 6.65 3.79 20.77
C THR A 92 7.39 3.06 19.65
N GLN A 93 6.74 2.12 18.96
CA GLN A 93 7.33 1.39 17.83
C GLN A 93 7.27 2.17 16.51
N PHE A 94 6.39 3.18 16.37
CA PHE A 94 6.22 3.88 15.09
C PHE A 94 7.50 4.51 14.53
N PRO A 95 8.34 5.21 15.31
CA PRO A 95 9.57 5.82 14.77
C PRO A 95 10.52 4.80 14.13
N SER A 96 10.74 3.67 14.80
CA SER A 96 11.64 2.63 14.30
C SER A 96 11.05 1.90 13.11
N GLU A 97 9.77 1.54 13.15
CA GLU A 97 9.14 0.79 12.06
C GLU A 97 8.95 1.65 10.81
N ILE A 98 8.55 2.92 10.94
CA ILE A 98 8.46 3.83 9.78
C ILE A 98 9.84 4.02 9.13
N SER A 99 10.88 4.24 9.94
CA SER A 99 12.26 4.36 9.42
C SER A 99 12.73 3.09 8.70
N GLN A 100 12.38 1.92 9.24
CA GLN A 100 12.69 0.63 8.61
C GLN A 100 11.97 0.48 7.26
N LEU A 101 10.69 0.85 7.18
CA LEU A 101 9.91 0.74 5.95
C LEU A 101 10.33 1.72 4.85
N GLN A 102 10.92 2.85 5.23
CA GLN A 102 11.50 3.83 4.30
C GLN A 102 12.93 3.46 3.85
N SER A 103 13.55 2.47 4.49
CA SER A 103 14.91 2.04 4.14
C SER A 103 14.94 1.33 2.77
N PRO A 104 15.97 1.56 1.95
CA PRO A 104 16.09 0.94 0.63
C PRO A 104 16.04 -0.60 0.73
N GLY A 105 15.16 -1.24 -0.04
CA GLY A 105 15.04 -2.70 -0.13
C GLY A 105 13.84 -3.32 0.59
N VAL A 106 13.03 -2.52 1.30
CA VAL A 106 11.84 -2.98 2.04
C VAL A 106 10.52 -2.74 1.27
N GLY A 107 10.51 -1.85 0.25
CA GLY A 107 9.37 -1.51 -0.61
C GLY A 107 9.66 -1.62 -2.08
#